data_AF-V4JJ72-F1
#
_entry.id   AF-V4JJ72-F1
#
_cell.length_a   1.000
_cell.length_b   1.000
_cell.length_c   1.000
_cell.angle_alpha   90.00
_cell.angle_beta   90.00
_cell.angle_gamma   90.00
#
_symmetry.space_group_name_H-M   'P 1'
#
loop_
_entity.id
_entity.type
_entity.pdbx_description
1 polymer ?
#
loop_
_entity_poly.entity_id
_entity_poly.type
_entity_poly.pdbx_seq_one_letter_code
_entity_poly.pdbx_strand_id
1 'polypeptide(L)' 'MPDIPQTFNFKKLEVPVRKVLMGWDVSKAVNLANVINPDAFFKVIEAAKLIVEQIKEE' A
#
# COMPACT_ATOMS: atom_id res chain seq x y z
N MET A 1 -12.94 -11.38 7.02
CA MET A 1 -13.06 -10.73 5.70
C MET A 1 -11.74 -10.06 5.41
N PRO A 2 -11.12 -10.21 4.22
CA PRO A 2 -9.91 -9.45 3.90
C PRO A 2 -10.34 -8.02 3.58
N ASP A 3 -10.23 -7.14 4.56
CA ASP A 3 -10.52 -5.72 4.39
C ASP A 3 -9.60 -5.14 3.30
N ILE A 4 -10.21 -4.69 2.21
CA ILE A 4 -9.49 -3.98 1.15
C ILE A 4 -9.04 -2.65 1.74
N PRO A 5 -7.76 -2.26 1.60
CA PRO A 5 -7.30 -0.95 2.07
C PRO A 5 -8.04 0.17 1.34
N GLN A 6 -8.96 0.81 2.06
CA GLN A 6 -9.79 1.90 1.59
C GLN A 6 -9.54 3.16 2.41
N THR A 7 -9.59 4.29 1.73
CA THR A 7 -9.63 5.61 2.37
C THR A 7 -11.04 5.96 2.80
N PHE A 8 -11.19 6.98 3.65
CA PHE A 8 -12.50 7.56 4.02
C PHE A 8 -13.38 7.92 2.81
N ASN A 9 -12.76 8.11 1.65
CA ASN A 9 -13.43 8.44 0.40
C ASN A 9 -13.70 7.23 -0.51
N PHE A 10 -13.70 6.00 0.05
CA PHE A 10 -13.84 4.72 -0.66
C PHE A 10 -12.85 4.51 -1.82
N LYS A 11 -11.78 5.33 -1.89
CA LYS A 11 -10.74 5.19 -2.91
C LYS A 11 -9.81 4.05 -2.50
N LYS A 12 -9.64 3.09 -3.42
CA LYS A 12 -8.63 2.05 -3.34
C LYS A 12 -7.25 2.69 -3.33
N LEU A 13 -6.39 2.24 -2.43
CA LEU A 13 -5.03 2.76 -2.26
C LEU A 13 -4.04 2.29 -3.35
N GLU A 14 -4.50 2.00 -4.56
CA GLU A 14 -3.67 1.47 -5.66
C GLU A 14 -2.55 2.43 -6.08
N VAL A 15 -2.87 3.72 -6.23
CA VAL A 15 -1.88 4.76 -6.57
C VAL A 15 -0.82 4.93 -5.47
N PRO A 16 -1.19 5.10 -4.18
CA PRO A 16 -0.20 5.19 -3.11
C PRO A 16 0.62 3.90 -2.93
N VAL A 17 0.03 2.72 -3.05
CA VAL A 17 0.79 1.45 -3.03
C VAL A 17 1.85 1.44 -4.14
N ARG A 18 1.48 1.79 -5.38
CA ARG A 18 2.43 1.85 -6.50
C ARG A 18 3.56 2.87 -6.25
N LYS A 19 3.25 4.02 -5.65
CA LYS A 19 4.29 5.00 -5.28
C LYS A 19 5.28 4.44 -4.27
N VAL A 20 4.80 3.76 -3.22
CA VAL A 20 5.68 3.13 -2.23
C VAL A 20 6.59 2.08 -2.86
N LEU A 21 6.04 1.26 -3.77
CA LEU A 21 6.83 0.26 -4.50
C LEU A 21 7.89 0.88 -5.43
N MET A 22 7.63 2.07 -5.95
CA MET A 22 8.62 2.87 -6.70
C MET A 22 9.71 3.50 -5.81
N GLY A 23 9.73 3.20 -4.51
CA GLY A 23 10.72 3.72 -3.56
C GLY A 23 10.31 5.03 -2.88
N TRP A 24 9.05 5.44 -2.96
CA TRP A 24 8.58 6.61 -2.21
C TRP A 24 8.33 6.26 -0.73
N ASP A 25 8.62 7.21 0.16
CA ASP A 25 8.26 7.10 1.57
C ASP A 25 6.76 6.91 1.75
N VAL A 26 6.38 5.96 2.62
CA VAL A 26 4.98 5.65 2.94
C VAL A 26 4.21 6.89 3.39
N SER A 27 4.82 7.73 4.25
CA SER A 27 4.24 8.98 4.73
C SER A 27 4.02 10.05 3.65
N LYS A 28 4.75 9.98 2.52
CA LYS A 28 4.55 10.87 1.37
C LYS A 28 3.55 10.28 0.37
N ALA A 29 3.52 8.96 0.25
CA ALA A 29 2.64 8.27 -0.67
C ALA A 29 1.18 8.33 -0.21
N VAL A 30 0.91 8.12 1.09
CA VAL A 30 -0.43 8.17 1.66
C VAL A 30 -0.44 8.91 2.99
N ASN A 31 -1.52 9.64 3.24
CA ASN A 31 -1.79 10.20 4.56
C ASN A 31 -2.61 9.18 5.38
N LEU A 32 -1.97 8.53 6.35
CA LEU A 32 -2.59 7.52 7.21
C LEU A 32 -3.82 8.04 7.97
N ALA A 33 -3.90 9.34 8.26
CA ALA A 33 -5.07 9.94 8.91
C ALA A 33 -6.34 9.90 8.03
N ASN A 34 -6.19 9.77 6.71
CA ASN A 34 -7.29 9.63 5.75
C ASN A 34 -7.57 8.17 5.36
N VAL A 35 -6.86 7.22 5.96
CA VAL A 35 -7.02 5.79 5.70
C VAL A 35 -7.93 5.21 6.79
N ILE A 36 -9.04 4.58 6.39
CA ILE A 36 -9.94 3.92 7.34
C ILE A 36 -9.23 2.73 7.97
N ASN A 37 -8.49 1.98 7.16
CA ASN A 37 -7.81 0.75 7.57
C ASN A 37 -6.32 0.77 7.21
N PRO A 38 -5.48 1.42 8.03
CA PRO A 38 -4.04 1.53 7.77
C PRO A 38 -3.36 0.15 7.78
N ASP A 39 -3.79 -0.78 8.63
CA ASP A 39 -3.27 -2.15 8.70
C ASP A 39 -3.40 -2.89 7.36
N ALA A 40 -4.54 -2.76 6.68
CA ALA A 40 -4.74 -3.34 5.36
C ALA A 40 -3.76 -2.76 4.33
N PHE A 41 -3.40 -1.49 4.46
CA PHE A 41 -2.46 -0.83 3.55
C PHE A 41 -1.03 -1.34 3.78
N PHE A 42 -0.61 -1.51 5.03
CA PHE A 42 0.67 -2.12 5.36
C PHE A 42 0.77 -3.57 4.87
N LYS A 43 -0.28 -4.38 5.03
CA LYS A 43 -0.32 -5.75 4.49
C LYS A 43 -0.13 -5.80 2.98
N VAL A 44 -0.72 -4.86 2.25
CA VAL A 44 -0.56 -4.79 0.79
C VAL A 44 0.85 -4.35 0.41
N ILE A 45 1.44 -3.37 1.11
CA ILE A 45 2.84 -2.97 0.88
C ILE A 45 3.78 -4.14 1.16
N GLU A 46 3.59 -4.86 2.26
CA GLU A 46 4.43 -5.99 2.64
C GLU A 46 4.37 -7.13 1.62
N ALA A 47 3.15 -7.51 1.21
CA ALA A 47 2.95 -8.50 0.15
C ALA A 47 3.57 -8.04 -1.18
N ALA A 48 3.39 -6.77 -1.55
CA ALA A 48 3.91 -6.25 -2.80
C ALA A 48 5.44 -6.11 -2.79
N LYS A 49 6.06 -5.79 -1.65
CA LYS A 49 7.52 -5.76 -1.50
C LYS A 49 8.10 -7.16 -1.68
N LEU A 50 7.45 -8.18 -1.11
CA LEU A 50 7.85 -9.58 -1.27
C LEU A 50 7.78 -10.00 -2.75
N ILE A 51 6.73 -9.60 -3.47
CA ILE A 51 6.61 -9.84 -4.91
C ILE A 51 7.72 -9.13 -5.70
N VAL A 52 8.01 -7.85 -5.40
CA VAL A 52 9.08 -7.10 -6.09
C VAL A 52 10.45 -7.72 -5.86
N GLU A 53 10.73 -8.22 -4.65
CA GLU A 53 11.98 -8.93 -4.33
C GLU A 53 12.08 -10.24 -5.13
N GLN A 54 11.00 -11.02 -5.19
CA GLN A 54 10.92 -12.24 -6.00
C GLN A 54 11.10 -11.99 -7.50
N ILE A 55 10.59 -10.86 -8.03
CA ILE A 55 10.77 -10.48 -9.44
C ILE A 55 12.21 -10.04 -9.74
N LYS A 56 12.96 -9.56 -8.74
CA LYS A 56 14.32 -9.05 -8.93
C LYS A 56 15.38 -10.15 -8.87
N GLU A 57 15.03 -11.33 -8.38
CA GLU A 57 15.88 -12.53 -8.33
C GLU A 57 15.74 -13.43 -9.58
N GLU A 58 14.84 -13.11 -10.52
CA GLU A 58 14.66 -13.80 -11.82
C GLU A 58 15.24 -12.98 -12.98
#